data_AF-A0A6I0E4P3-F1
#
_entry.id   AF-A0A6I0E4P3-F1
#
_cell.length_a   1.000
_cell.length_b   1.000
_cell.length_c   1.000
_cell.angle_alpha   90.00
_cell.angle_beta   90.00
_cell.angle_gamma   90.00
#
_symmetry.space_group_name_H-M   'P 1'
#
loop_
_entity.id
_entity.type
_entity.pdbx_description
1 polymer ?
#
loop_
_entity_poly.entity_id
_entity_poly.type
_entity_poly.pdbx_seq_one_letter_code
_entity_poly.pdbx_strand_id
1 'polypeptide(L)'
;MTNIYPNTFEQKVGFDKVRELVVAKCLCPLGAAKVTAAEFLYDFESIERMINQVDEMKSICLMENSFPIENYYDLTPSLNKISKVGTWLDEVELQNLKRSLETIKSILTFLKKVSEKYPNIAELAKTVAYYPYVVERIDSILDKFGKIKDNASPELSKIRSAIAAKQGSVSKLVQSILRNAREQGVVEQDVTPSIREGRVV
;
A
#
# COMPACT_ATOMS: atom_id res chain seq x y z
N MET A 1 -13.46 -27.87 -18.34
CA MET A 1 -12.21 -28.47 -17.82
C MET A 1 -11.77 -29.52 -18.81
N THR A 2 -10.80 -29.15 -19.64
CA THR A 2 -10.24 -30.06 -20.64
C THR A 2 -9.03 -30.70 -19.97
N ASN A 3 -9.21 -31.90 -19.43
CA ASN A 3 -8.15 -32.61 -18.72
C ASN A 3 -7.06 -33.00 -19.73
N ILE A 4 -5.92 -32.30 -19.69
CA ILE A 4 -4.70 -32.77 -20.35
C ILE A 4 -4.32 -34.10 -19.71
N TYR A 5 -4.32 -35.15 -20.52
CA TYR A 5 -4.00 -36.50 -20.08
C TYR A 5 -2.51 -36.81 -20.31
N PRO A 6 -1.83 -37.50 -19.38
CA PRO A 6 -2.31 -37.92 -18.06
C PRO A 6 -2.32 -36.74 -17.07
N ASN A 7 -3.00 -36.91 -15.93
CA ASN A 7 -2.97 -35.92 -14.84
C ASN A 7 -1.54 -35.64 -14.31
N THR A 8 -0.58 -36.48 -14.68
CA THR A 8 0.85 -36.31 -14.38
C THR A 8 1.63 -35.64 -15.53
N PHE A 9 0.95 -35.07 -16.53
CA PHE A 9 1.58 -34.53 -17.74
C PHE A 9 2.59 -33.45 -17.38
N GLU A 10 2.20 -32.53 -16.50
CA GLU A 10 3.04 -31.41 -16.07
C GLU A 10 4.38 -31.88 -15.47
N GLN A 11 4.34 -32.88 -14.58
CA GLN A 11 5.56 -33.45 -13.98
C GLN A 11 6.38 -34.23 -15.01
N LYS A 12 5.73 -34.96 -15.93
CA LYS A 12 6.42 -35.75 -16.95
C LYS A 12 7.24 -34.89 -17.91
N VAL A 13 6.79 -33.67 -18.20
CA VAL A 13 7.51 -32.71 -19.05
C VAL A 13 8.41 -31.77 -18.25
N GLY A 14 8.43 -31.88 -16.91
CA GLY A 14 9.22 -31.04 -16.01
C GLY A 14 8.73 -29.59 -15.90
N PHE A 15 7.50 -29.30 -16.33
CA PHE A 15 6.95 -27.95 -16.32
C PHE A 15 6.57 -27.49 -14.90
N ASP A 16 6.36 -28.43 -13.98
CA ASP A 16 6.20 -28.18 -12.55
C ASP A 16 7.38 -27.37 -11.99
N LYS A 17 8.61 -27.66 -12.44
CA LYS A 17 9.82 -26.91 -12.05
C LYS A 17 9.87 -25.51 -12.63
N VAL A 18 9.39 -25.34 -13.87
CA VAL A 18 9.24 -24.00 -14.45
C VAL A 18 8.23 -23.20 -13.62
N ARG A 19 7.08 -23.79 -13.26
CA ARG A 19 6.07 -23.14 -12.43
C ARG A 19 6.62 -22.74 -11.05
N GLU A 20 7.32 -23.65 -10.36
CA GLU A 20 7.98 -23.37 -9.08
C GLU A 20 8.93 -22.16 -9.17
N LEU A 21 9.76 -22.12 -10.22
CA LEU A 21 10.71 -21.02 -10.44
C LEU A 21 9.99 -19.69 -10.72
N VAL A 22 8.89 -19.71 -11.48
CA VAL A 22 8.11 -18.50 -11.78
C VAL A 22 7.38 -17.99 -10.53
N VAL A 23 6.80 -18.88 -9.72
CA VAL A 23 6.16 -18.52 -8.45
C VAL A 23 7.15 -17.82 -7.52
N ALA A 24 8.38 -18.35 -7.41
CA ALA A 24 9.44 -17.75 -6.60
C ALA A 24 9.91 -16.37 -7.08
N LYS A 25 9.56 -15.98 -8.32
CA LYS A 25 9.87 -14.67 -8.91
C LYS A 25 8.69 -13.71 -8.97
N CYS A 26 7.51 -14.12 -8.52
CA CYS A 26 6.33 -13.25 -8.47
C CYS A 26 6.51 -12.12 -7.45
N LEU A 27 6.13 -10.90 -7.84
CA LEU A 27 6.24 -9.71 -6.99
C LEU A 27 5.18 -9.65 -5.89
N CYS A 28 4.10 -10.43 -5.99
CA CYS A 28 3.02 -10.44 -5.02
C CYS A 28 2.30 -11.79 -4.91
N PRO A 29 1.57 -12.01 -3.79
CA PRO A 29 0.79 -13.22 -3.57
C PRO A 29 -0.24 -13.50 -4.65
N LEU A 30 -0.90 -12.46 -5.17
CA LEU A 30 -1.91 -12.60 -6.25
C LEU A 30 -1.27 -13.12 -7.56
N GLY A 31 -0.07 -12.65 -7.89
CA GLY A 31 0.70 -13.15 -9.03
C GLY A 31 1.09 -14.62 -8.85
N ALA A 32 1.60 -14.97 -7.67
CA ALA A 32 1.95 -16.35 -7.32
C ALA A 32 0.72 -17.28 -7.39
N ALA A 33 -0.43 -16.84 -6.87
CA ALA A 33 -1.68 -17.58 -6.95
C ALA A 33 -2.14 -17.78 -8.41
N LYS A 34 -2.04 -16.75 -9.25
CA LYS A 34 -2.39 -16.83 -10.68
C LYS A 34 -1.50 -17.82 -11.42
N VAL A 35 -0.19 -17.82 -11.15
CA VAL A 35 0.75 -18.79 -11.73
C VAL A 35 0.46 -20.19 -11.22
N THR A 36 0.15 -20.36 -9.93
CA THR A 36 -0.18 -21.67 -9.35
C THR A 36 -1.45 -22.26 -9.94
N ALA A 37 -2.47 -21.43 -10.17
CA ALA A 37 -3.75 -21.84 -10.73
C ALA A 37 -3.77 -21.93 -12.27
N ALA A 38 -2.66 -21.62 -12.96
CA ALA A 38 -2.65 -21.62 -14.42
C ALA A 38 -2.75 -23.04 -14.99
N GLU A 39 -3.70 -23.26 -15.89
CA GLU A 39 -3.89 -24.51 -16.62
C GLU A 39 -3.28 -24.40 -18.03
N PHE A 40 -2.99 -25.56 -18.63
CA PHE A 40 -2.56 -25.59 -20.02
C PHE A 40 -3.70 -25.20 -20.96
N LEU A 41 -3.37 -24.34 -21.92
CA LEU A 41 -4.29 -23.93 -22.97
C LEU A 41 -4.11 -24.80 -24.22
N TYR A 42 -5.16 -24.88 -25.03
CA TYR A 42 -5.16 -25.63 -26.29
C TYR A 42 -5.73 -24.82 -27.45
N ASP A 43 -6.35 -23.66 -27.17
CA ASP A 43 -6.88 -22.79 -28.20
C ASP A 43 -5.77 -21.89 -28.75
N PHE A 44 -5.62 -21.90 -30.08
CA PHE A 44 -4.54 -21.21 -30.76
C PHE A 44 -4.51 -19.72 -30.44
N GLU A 45 -5.67 -19.05 -30.44
CA GLU A 45 -5.77 -17.61 -30.24
C GLU A 45 -5.33 -17.18 -28.83
N SER A 46 -5.73 -17.89 -27.77
CA SER A 46 -5.26 -17.54 -26.42
C SER A 46 -3.78 -17.87 -26.22
N ILE A 47 -3.28 -18.96 -26.81
CA ILE A 47 -1.86 -19.31 -26.76
C ILE A 47 -1.03 -18.21 -27.44
N GLU A 48 -1.39 -17.85 -28.67
CA GLU A 48 -0.70 -16.80 -29.43
C GLU A 48 -0.71 -15.47 -28.68
N ARG A 49 -1.88 -15.07 -28.16
CA ARG A 49 -2.00 -13.84 -27.34
C ARG A 49 -1.09 -13.88 -26.10
N MET A 50 -1.06 -14.98 -25.36
CA MET A 50 -0.22 -15.10 -24.16
C MET A 50 1.28 -15.11 -24.48
N ILE A 51 1.69 -15.77 -25.57
CA ILE A 51 3.08 -15.75 -26.04
C ILE A 51 3.50 -14.32 -26.40
N ASN A 52 2.66 -13.60 -27.15
CA ASN A 52 2.93 -12.21 -27.51
C ASN A 52 3.02 -11.30 -26.27
N GLN A 53 2.14 -11.50 -25.28
CA GLN A 53 2.23 -10.77 -24.01
C GLN A 53 3.55 -11.05 -23.27
N VAL A 54 4.01 -12.29 -23.24
CA VAL A 54 5.29 -12.66 -22.61
C VAL A 54 6.47 -12.03 -23.34
N ASP A 55 6.47 -12.05 -24.67
CA ASP A 55 7.55 -11.47 -25.49
C ASP A 55 7.62 -9.94 -25.35
N GLU A 56 6.46 -9.27 -25.36
CA GLU A 56 6.37 -7.83 -25.09
C GLU A 56 6.84 -7.48 -23.68
N MET A 57 6.41 -8.23 -22.65
CA MET A 57 6.86 -7.98 -21.27
C MET A 57 8.37 -8.21 -21.12
N LYS A 58 8.92 -9.25 -21.75
CA LYS A 58 10.38 -9.47 -21.80
C LYS A 58 11.09 -8.26 -22.42
N SER A 59 10.57 -7.75 -23.53
CA SER A 59 11.11 -6.56 -24.19
C SER A 59 11.04 -5.33 -23.30
N ILE A 60 9.93 -5.12 -22.59
CA ILE A 60 9.79 -4.06 -21.58
C ILE A 60 10.88 -4.21 -20.50
N CYS A 61 11.07 -5.40 -19.94
CA CYS A 61 12.07 -5.63 -18.90
C CYS A 61 13.52 -5.39 -19.36
N LEU A 62 13.83 -5.62 -20.64
CA LEU A 62 15.18 -5.48 -21.18
C LEU A 62 15.47 -4.06 -21.70
N MET A 63 14.47 -3.38 -22.25
CA MET A 63 14.66 -2.16 -23.03
C MET A 63 14.13 -0.91 -22.33
N GLU A 64 13.23 -1.05 -21.35
CA GLU A 64 12.54 0.08 -20.72
C GLU A 64 13.00 0.24 -19.27
N ASN A 65 13.49 1.43 -18.90
CA ASN A 65 14.11 1.67 -17.59
C ASN A 65 13.09 2.02 -16.48
N SER A 66 11.80 2.10 -16.79
CA SER A 66 10.80 2.77 -15.93
C SER A 66 9.53 1.96 -15.68
N PHE A 67 9.54 0.65 -15.92
CA PHE A 67 8.38 -0.18 -15.59
C PHE A 67 8.24 -0.30 -14.06
N PRO A 68 7.07 0.01 -13.47
CA PRO A 68 6.89 -0.06 -12.01
C PRO A 68 6.96 -1.50 -11.47
N ILE A 69 7.91 -1.78 -10.57
CA ILE A 69 8.13 -3.11 -9.97
C ILE A 69 7.92 -3.18 -8.45
N GLU A 70 7.44 -2.09 -7.84
CA GLU A 70 7.26 -1.99 -6.39
C GLU A 70 5.78 -1.82 -6.00
N ASN A 71 5.49 -2.06 -4.72
CA ASN A 71 4.19 -1.82 -4.08
C ASN A 71 3.02 -2.68 -4.61
N TYR A 72 3.32 -3.92 -4.98
CA TYR A 72 2.33 -4.93 -5.32
C TYR A 72 1.77 -5.60 -4.05
N TYR A 73 0.93 -4.88 -3.31
CA TYR A 73 0.27 -5.41 -2.11
C TYR A 73 -0.99 -6.19 -2.48
N ASP A 74 -1.24 -7.30 -1.80
CA ASP A 74 -2.55 -7.94 -1.82
C ASP A 74 -3.48 -7.23 -0.83
N LEU A 75 -4.36 -6.40 -1.37
CA LEU A 75 -5.34 -5.62 -0.61
C LEU A 75 -6.71 -6.30 -0.57
N THR A 76 -6.87 -7.49 -1.16
CA THR A 76 -8.15 -8.22 -1.14
C THR A 76 -8.67 -8.42 0.29
N PRO A 77 -7.85 -8.79 1.30
CA PRO A 77 -8.34 -8.89 2.68
C PRO A 77 -8.86 -7.56 3.23
N SER A 78 -8.13 -6.47 3.01
CA SER A 78 -8.49 -5.13 3.48
C SER A 78 -9.76 -4.58 2.80
N LEU A 79 -9.90 -4.80 1.49
CA LEU A 79 -11.09 -4.43 0.73
C LEU A 79 -12.32 -5.26 1.15
N ASN A 80 -12.15 -6.57 1.34
CA ASN A 80 -13.21 -7.44 1.85
C ASN A 80 -13.63 -7.04 3.26
N LYS A 81 -12.69 -6.60 4.11
CA LYS A 81 -13.00 -6.11 5.45
C LYS A 81 -13.96 -4.92 5.39
N ILE A 82 -13.61 -3.87 4.65
CA ILE A 82 -14.42 -2.63 4.56
C ILE A 82 -15.74 -2.76 3.81
N SER A 83 -15.97 -3.88 3.11
CA SER A 83 -17.31 -4.20 2.57
C SER A 83 -18.37 -4.37 3.67
N LYS A 84 -17.94 -4.67 4.91
CA LYS A 84 -18.81 -4.84 6.07
C LYS A 84 -19.01 -3.51 6.78
N VAL A 85 -20.26 -3.14 7.01
CA VAL A 85 -20.63 -1.91 7.73
C VAL A 85 -20.01 -1.89 9.14
N GLY A 86 -19.46 -0.74 9.53
CA GLY A 86 -18.83 -0.55 10.84
C GLY A 86 -17.35 -0.96 10.92
N THR A 87 -16.74 -1.34 9.80
CA THR A 87 -15.29 -1.61 9.72
C THR A 87 -14.54 -0.48 9.01
N TRP A 88 -13.22 -0.43 9.19
CA TRP A 88 -12.35 0.60 8.62
C TRP A 88 -10.97 0.05 8.28
N LEU A 89 -10.22 0.80 7.46
CA LEU A 89 -8.80 0.56 7.24
C LEU A 89 -7.97 1.28 8.30
N ASP A 90 -6.94 0.63 8.81
CA ASP A 90 -5.92 1.29 9.63
C ASP A 90 -4.95 2.10 8.77
N GLU A 91 -4.02 2.81 9.42
CA GLU A 91 -3.06 3.66 8.72
C GLU A 91 -2.14 2.89 7.76
N VAL A 92 -1.73 1.67 8.12
CA VAL A 92 -0.84 0.84 7.31
C VAL A 92 -1.58 0.35 6.07
N GLU A 93 -2.82 -0.10 6.23
CA GLU A 93 -3.66 -0.52 5.13
C GLU A 93 -3.98 0.63 4.18
N LEU A 94 -4.31 1.82 4.71
CA LEU A 94 -4.52 3.01 3.87
C LEU A 94 -3.25 3.41 3.10
N GLN A 95 -2.09 3.33 3.74
CA GLN A 95 -0.82 3.63 3.09
C GLN A 95 -0.49 2.61 2.00
N ASN A 96 -0.72 1.32 2.25
CA ASN A 96 -0.53 0.27 1.25
C ASN A 96 -1.51 0.43 0.08
N LEU A 97 -2.78 0.77 0.36
CA LEU A 97 -3.78 1.08 -0.66
C LEU A 97 -3.34 2.24 -1.54
N LYS A 98 -2.89 3.34 -0.93
CA LYS A 98 -2.35 4.49 -1.66
C LYS A 98 -1.20 4.08 -2.59
N ARG A 99 -0.19 3.39 -2.05
CA ARG A 99 0.99 2.98 -2.81
C ARG A 99 0.63 2.06 -3.99
N SER A 100 -0.29 1.11 -3.80
CA SER A 100 -0.77 0.26 -4.90
C SER A 100 -1.52 1.05 -5.96
N LEU A 101 -2.36 2.01 -5.59
CA LEU A 101 -3.05 2.88 -6.54
C LEU A 101 -2.07 3.76 -7.34
N GLU A 102 -1.01 4.26 -6.70
CA GLU A 102 0.07 5.01 -7.36
C GLU A 102 0.86 4.13 -8.35
N THR A 103 1.15 2.88 -7.99
CA THR A 103 1.75 1.89 -8.91
C THR A 103 0.84 1.64 -10.10
N ILE A 104 -0.47 1.41 -9.88
CA ILE A 104 -1.45 1.22 -10.95
C ILE A 104 -1.45 2.44 -11.89
N LYS A 105 -1.55 3.66 -11.36
CA LYS A 105 -1.47 4.90 -12.16
C LYS A 105 -0.20 4.96 -13.00
N SER A 106 0.94 4.57 -12.42
CA SER A 106 2.23 4.58 -13.09
C SER A 106 2.29 3.57 -14.23
N ILE A 107 1.76 2.35 -14.02
CA ILE A 107 1.65 1.31 -15.05
C ILE A 107 0.75 1.78 -16.20
N LEU A 108 -0.44 2.32 -15.88
CA LEU A 108 -1.37 2.82 -16.91
C LEU A 108 -0.75 3.96 -17.72
N THR A 109 -0.03 4.87 -17.05
CA THR A 109 0.65 5.99 -17.72
C THR A 109 1.78 5.49 -18.61
N PHE A 110 2.56 4.51 -18.14
CA PHE A 110 3.61 3.88 -18.92
C PHE A 110 3.03 3.20 -20.16
N LEU A 111 2.07 2.29 -20.00
CA LEU A 111 1.48 1.52 -21.09
C LEU A 111 0.78 2.40 -22.13
N LYS A 112 0.17 3.51 -21.71
CA LYS A 112 -0.40 4.50 -22.64
C LYS A 112 0.66 5.13 -23.56
N LYS A 113 1.90 5.31 -23.09
CA LYS A 113 2.99 5.90 -23.89
C LYS A 113 3.58 4.92 -24.89
N VAL A 114 3.55 3.63 -24.58
CA VAL A 114 4.21 2.57 -25.36
C VAL A 114 3.21 1.64 -26.04
N SER A 115 1.93 2.02 -26.11
CA SER A 115 0.84 1.14 -26.58
C SER A 115 0.98 0.70 -28.03
N GLU A 116 1.61 1.52 -28.89
CA GLU A 116 1.89 1.13 -30.27
C GLU A 116 3.02 0.09 -30.36
N LYS A 117 3.97 0.14 -29.43
CA LYS A 117 5.13 -0.77 -29.37
C LYS A 117 4.79 -2.09 -28.67
N TYR A 118 3.91 -2.06 -27.67
CA TYR A 118 3.49 -3.21 -26.88
C TYR A 118 1.96 -3.31 -26.79
N PRO A 119 1.27 -3.57 -27.92
CA PRO A 119 -0.19 -3.56 -27.98
C PRO A 119 -0.84 -4.67 -27.14
N ASN A 120 -0.25 -5.87 -27.05
CA ASN A 120 -0.86 -7.00 -26.35
C ASN A 120 -0.86 -6.81 -24.82
N ILE A 121 0.21 -6.21 -24.27
CA ILE A 121 0.27 -5.80 -22.86
C ILE A 121 -0.61 -4.58 -22.60
N ALA A 122 -0.65 -3.61 -23.52
CA ALA A 122 -1.53 -2.45 -23.38
C ALA A 122 -3.02 -2.83 -23.35
N GLU A 123 -3.42 -3.90 -24.04
CA GLU A 123 -4.78 -4.45 -23.98
C GLU A 123 -5.21 -4.82 -22.56
N LEU A 124 -4.31 -5.40 -21.77
CA LEU A 124 -4.59 -5.80 -20.37
C LEU A 124 -4.95 -4.60 -19.49
N ALA A 125 -4.47 -3.40 -19.83
CA ALA A 125 -4.72 -2.18 -19.08
C ALA A 125 -6.07 -1.52 -19.41
N LYS A 126 -6.71 -1.85 -20.54
CA LYS A 126 -7.93 -1.17 -20.99
C LYS A 126 -9.13 -1.35 -20.06
N THR A 127 -9.18 -2.46 -19.33
CA THR A 127 -10.26 -2.78 -18.40
C THR A 127 -10.04 -2.21 -17.00
N VAL A 128 -8.87 -1.63 -16.74
CA VAL A 128 -8.51 -1.13 -15.41
C VAL A 128 -8.99 0.31 -15.25
N ALA A 129 -9.97 0.50 -14.36
CA ALA A 129 -10.42 1.83 -13.96
C ALA A 129 -9.52 2.40 -12.85
N TYR A 130 -9.08 3.65 -13.02
CA TYR A 130 -8.34 4.40 -12.01
C TYR A 130 -9.19 5.56 -11.48
N TYR A 131 -9.22 5.70 -10.15
CA TYR A 131 -10.04 6.69 -9.44
C TYR A 131 -9.14 7.64 -8.63
N PRO A 132 -8.70 8.78 -9.21
CA PRO A 132 -7.76 9.69 -8.55
C PRO A 132 -8.25 10.21 -7.19
N TYR A 133 -9.56 10.44 -7.05
CA TYR A 133 -10.18 10.97 -5.85
C TYR A 133 -9.91 10.09 -4.60
N VAL A 134 -9.70 8.79 -4.76
CA VAL A 134 -9.40 7.87 -3.65
C VAL A 134 -8.03 8.20 -3.06
N VAL A 135 -7.02 8.41 -3.91
CA VAL A 135 -5.67 8.80 -3.49
C VAL A 135 -5.70 10.17 -2.81
N GLU A 136 -6.39 11.15 -3.42
CA GLU A 136 -6.55 12.48 -2.85
C GLU A 136 -7.26 12.44 -1.48
N ARG A 137 -8.25 11.56 -1.32
CA ARG A 137 -8.92 11.38 -0.03
C ARG A 137 -8.00 10.78 1.01
N ILE A 138 -7.20 9.77 0.65
CA ILE A 138 -6.18 9.21 1.56
C ILE A 138 -5.18 10.29 1.96
N ASP A 139 -4.73 11.13 1.02
CA ASP A 139 -3.82 12.25 1.28
C ASP A 139 -4.41 13.33 2.18
N SER A 140 -5.74 13.50 2.19
CA SER A 140 -6.38 14.40 3.15
C SER A 140 -6.40 13.84 4.59
N ILE A 141 -6.25 12.52 4.75
CA ILE A 141 -6.31 11.82 6.05
C ILE A 141 -4.91 11.56 6.61
N LEU A 142 -3.98 11.10 5.77
CA LEU A 142 -2.63 10.72 6.17
C LEU A 142 -1.61 11.83 5.87
N ASP A 143 -0.62 11.96 6.74
CA ASP A 143 0.57 12.77 6.51
C ASP A 143 1.65 12.01 5.72
N LYS A 144 2.79 12.67 5.49
CA LYS A 144 3.93 12.11 4.76
C LYS A 144 4.57 10.89 5.45
N PHE A 145 4.32 10.70 6.74
CA PHE A 145 4.82 9.57 7.53
C PHE A 145 3.77 8.45 7.65
N GLY A 146 2.60 8.59 7.00
CA GLY A 146 1.52 7.62 7.09
C GLY A 146 0.76 7.70 8.42
N LYS A 147 0.77 8.84 9.11
CA LYS A 147 -0.01 9.06 10.34
C LYS A 147 -1.25 9.91 10.06
N ILE A 148 -2.32 9.66 10.83
CA ILE A 148 -3.55 10.45 10.72
C ILE A 148 -3.26 11.90 11.11
N LYS A 149 -3.49 12.82 10.16
CA LYS A 149 -3.36 14.26 10.35
C LYS A 149 -4.30 14.77 11.44
N ASP A 150 -3.87 15.79 12.17
CA ASP A 150 -4.71 16.44 13.18
C ASP A 150 -6.01 17.00 12.60
N ASN A 151 -5.94 17.47 11.34
CA ASN A 151 -7.05 18.03 10.60
C ASN A 151 -7.76 17.03 9.67
N ALA A 152 -7.54 15.71 9.84
CA ALA A 152 -8.20 14.70 9.02
C ALA A 152 -9.74 14.77 9.10
N SER A 153 -10.27 15.29 10.21
CA SER A 153 -11.66 15.76 10.31
C SER A 153 -11.76 17.02 11.18
N PRO A 154 -12.82 17.83 11.01
CA PRO A 154 -13.07 18.98 11.88
C PRO A 154 -13.17 18.60 13.36
N GLU A 155 -13.80 17.46 13.66
CA GLU A 155 -14.00 17.00 15.03
C GLU A 155 -12.70 16.51 15.68
N LEU A 156 -11.89 15.74 14.95
CA LEU A 156 -10.56 15.33 15.41
C LEU A 156 -9.67 16.55 15.69
N SER A 157 -9.72 17.56 14.81
CA SER A 157 -8.97 18.80 14.98
C SER A 157 -9.37 19.52 16.27
N LYS A 158 -10.68 19.65 16.54
CA LYS A 158 -11.19 20.23 17.80
C LYS A 158 -10.71 19.44 19.02
N ILE A 159 -10.83 18.12 19.00
CA ILE A 159 -10.43 17.24 20.12
C ILE A 159 -8.94 17.38 20.40
N ARG A 160 -8.08 17.26 19.37
CA ARG A 160 -6.62 17.38 19.54
C ARG A 160 -6.21 18.78 20.00
N SER A 161 -6.86 19.84 19.50
CA SER A 161 -6.64 21.21 19.97
C SER A 161 -7.01 21.39 21.45
N ALA A 162 -8.14 20.82 21.88
CA ALA A 162 -8.57 20.88 23.27
C ALA A 162 -7.61 20.14 24.21
N ILE A 163 -7.11 18.97 23.79
CA ILE A 163 -6.08 18.22 24.53
C ILE A 163 -4.82 19.07 24.68
N ALA A 164 -4.31 19.65 23.59
CA ALA A 164 -3.11 20.49 23.60
C ALA A 164 -3.29 21.73 24.50
N ALA A 165 -4.45 22.40 24.42
CA ALA A 165 -4.77 23.55 25.27
C ALA A 165 -4.80 23.18 26.76
N LYS A 166 -5.38 22.02 27.10
CA LYS A 166 -5.43 21.54 28.49
C LYS A 166 -4.04 21.15 29.00
N GLN A 167 -3.25 20.45 28.19
CA GLN A 167 -1.85 20.12 28.52
C GLN A 167 -1.03 21.38 28.77
N GLY A 168 -1.14 22.40 27.90
CA GLY A 168 -0.48 23.68 28.10
C GLY A 168 -0.91 24.39 29.39
N SER A 169 -2.18 24.30 29.76
CA SER A 169 -2.70 24.86 31.02
C SER A 169 -2.13 24.14 32.25
N VAL A 170 -2.02 22.80 32.20
CA VAL A 170 -1.40 22.01 33.27
C VAL A 170 0.08 22.34 33.41
N SER A 171 0.83 22.42 32.29
CA SER A 171 2.25 22.79 32.32
C SER A 171 2.47 24.17 32.95
N LYS A 172 1.64 25.16 32.61
CA LYS A 172 1.69 26.50 33.24
C LYS A 172 1.41 26.45 34.73
N LEU A 173 0.41 25.65 35.16
CA LEU A 173 0.09 25.47 36.57
C LEU A 173 1.26 24.86 37.34
N VAL A 174 1.86 23.78 36.84
CA VAL A 174 3.03 23.12 37.45
C VAL A 174 4.20 24.09 37.58
N GLN A 175 4.51 24.84 36.52
CA GLN A 175 5.55 25.87 36.56
C GLN A 175 5.26 26.95 37.61
N SER A 176 3.99 27.36 37.76
CA SER A 176 3.61 28.35 38.78
C SER A 176 3.75 27.81 40.21
N ILE A 177 3.36 26.55 40.46
CA ILE A 177 3.50 25.89 41.76
C ILE A 177 4.97 25.74 42.11
N LEU A 178 5.80 25.29 41.16
CA LEU A 178 7.23 25.11 41.37
C LEU A 178 7.93 26.45 41.63
N ARG A 179 7.52 27.54 40.96
CA ARG A 179 8.02 28.88 41.23
C ARG A 179 7.68 29.34 42.65
N ASN A 180 6.42 29.19 43.07
CA ASN A 180 5.99 29.53 44.44
C ASN A 180 6.74 28.70 45.50
N ALA A 181 6.94 27.40 45.26
CA ALA A 181 7.65 26.53 46.19
C ALA A 181 9.13 26.91 46.37
N ARG A 182 9.78 27.40 45.30
CA ARG A 182 11.14 27.97 45.36
C ARG A 182 11.16 29.28 46.15
N GLU A 183 10.20 30.17 45.90
CA GLU A 183 10.08 31.44 46.65
C GLU A 183 9.86 31.21 48.16
N GLN A 184 9.18 30.12 48.53
CA GLN A 184 8.94 29.72 49.92
C GLN A 184 10.09 28.90 50.53
N GLY A 185 11.16 28.59 49.78
CA GLY A 185 12.29 27.80 50.27
C GLY A 185 12.00 26.31 50.50
N VAL A 186 10.87 25.80 49.98
CA VAL A 186 10.45 24.38 50.12
C VAL A 186 11.22 23.47 49.16
N VAL A 187 11.77 24.03 48.07
CA VAL A 187 12.49 23.31 47.01
C VAL A 187 13.76 24.07 46.65
N GLU A 188 14.87 23.36 46.42
CA GLU A 188 16.14 23.95 45.97
C GLU A 188 15.98 24.71 44.65
N GLN A 189 16.74 25.80 44.47
CA GLN A 189 16.60 26.69 43.30
C GLN A 189 16.90 25.99 41.96
N ASP A 190 17.68 24.91 42.00
CA ASP A 190 18.24 24.24 40.82
C ASP A 190 17.33 23.12 40.28
N VAL A 191 16.25 22.78 41.00
CA VAL A 191 15.32 21.70 40.62
C VAL A 191 14.53 22.11 39.39
N THR A 192 14.89 21.61 38.21
CA THR A 192 14.17 21.87 36.97
C THR A 192 13.07 20.81 36.74
N PRO A 193 11.86 21.22 36.32
CA PRO A 193 10.83 20.26 35.94
C PRO A 193 11.32 19.41 34.77
N SER A 194 11.18 18.09 34.88
CA SER A 194 11.55 17.17 33.82
C SER A 194 10.30 16.76 33.02
N ILE A 195 10.48 16.35 31.77
CA ILE A 195 9.37 15.86 30.95
C ILE A 195 9.48 14.35 30.84
N ARG A 196 8.47 13.62 31.35
CA ARG A 196 8.31 12.18 31.12
C ARG A 196 7.01 11.93 30.37
N GLU A 197 7.09 11.26 29.23
CA GLU A 197 5.94 10.93 28.37
C GLU A 197 5.03 12.15 28.05
N GLY A 198 5.64 13.32 27.83
CA GLY A 198 4.91 14.56 27.52
C GLY A 198 4.21 15.21 28.72
N ARG A 199 4.44 14.71 29.95
CA ARG A 199 3.96 15.31 31.20
C ARG A 199 5.12 15.95 31.96
N VAL A 200 4.87 17.12 32.54
CA VAL A 200 5.81 17.78 33.44
C VAL A 200 5.77 17.06 34.79
N VAL A 201 6.92 16.54 35.24
CA VAL A 201 7.12 15.82 36.51
C VAL A 201 8.29 16.39 37.30
#